data_AF-A0AAD2WUK2-F1
#
_entry.id   AF-A0AAD2WUK2-F1
#
_cell.length_a   1.000
_cell.length_b   1.000
_cell.length_c   1.000
_cell.angle_alpha   90.00
_cell.angle_beta   90.00
_cell.angle_gamma   90.00
#
_symmetry.space_group_name_H-M   'P 1'
#
loop_
_entity.id
_entity.type
_entity.pdbx_description
1 polymer ?
#
loop_
_entity_poly.entity_id
_entity_poly.type
_entity_poly.pdbx_seq_one_letter_code
_entity_poly.pdbx_strand_id
1 'polypeptide(L)'
;MLHFPGVSEEDFDFEAEWLVRAIDDVQKKILFSGQGRNGDLELELNFQDNIKQFEHFSVGELIHLPKEIFIVSEIAPYQPKYECF
;
A
#
# COMPACT_ATOMS: atom_id res chain seq x y z
N MET A 1 10.32 -6.97 1.33
CA MET A 1 9.14 -7.85 1.18
C MET A 1 7.98 -7.01 0.68
N LEU A 2 7.10 -7.54 -0.18
CA LEU A 2 5.89 -6.81 -0.60
C LEU A 2 4.82 -6.84 0.50
N HIS A 3 3.94 -5.83 0.51
CA HIS A 3 2.74 -5.81 1.35
C HIS A 3 1.74 -6.95 1.04
N PHE A 4 1.93 -7.67 -0.07
CA PHE A 4 1.08 -8.78 -0.50
C PHE A 4 1.74 -10.14 -0.20
N PRO A 5 1.37 -10.81 0.89
CA PRO A 5 1.87 -12.15 1.16
C PRO A 5 1.35 -13.11 0.08
N GLY A 6 2.26 -13.58 -0.77
CA GLY A 6 1.93 -14.51 -1.87
C GLY A 6 2.14 -13.94 -3.28
N VAL A 7 2.51 -12.67 -3.40
CA VAL A 7 2.91 -12.07 -4.68
C VAL A 7 4.42 -11.84 -4.66
N SER A 8 5.11 -12.38 -5.66
CA SER A 8 6.53 -12.12 -5.87
C SER A 8 6.72 -10.79 -6.59
N GLU A 9 7.84 -10.11 -6.34
CA GLU A 9 8.17 -8.82 -7.00
C GLU A 9 8.24 -8.95 -8.54
N GLU A 10 8.51 -10.15 -9.05
CA GLU A 10 8.54 -10.48 -10.48
C GLU A 10 7.14 -10.60 -11.13
N ASP A 11 6.12 -10.96 -10.36
CA ASP A 11 4.73 -11.04 -10.80
C ASP A 11 3.96 -9.73 -10.58
N PHE A 12 4.48 -8.86 -9.71
CA PHE A 12 3.87 -7.58 -9.36
C PHE A 12 4.23 -6.49 -10.38
N ASP A 13 3.22 -5.83 -10.92
CA ASP A 13 3.42 -4.71 -11.84
C ASP A 13 3.37 -3.38 -11.09
N PHE A 14 4.54 -2.78 -10.83
CA PHE A 14 4.64 -1.49 -10.15
C PHE A 14 4.16 -0.32 -11.01
N GLU A 15 4.10 -0.49 -12.33
CA GLU A 15 3.62 0.54 -13.26
C GLU A 15 2.11 0.40 -13.53
N ALA A 16 1.45 -0.62 -12.98
CA ALA A 16 0.02 -0.78 -13.13
C ALA A 16 -0.78 0.30 -12.38
N GLU A 17 -1.90 0.66 -12.99
CA GLU A 17 -2.88 1.55 -12.39
C GLU A 17 -3.67 0.85 -11.28
N TRP A 18 -4.06 1.65 -10.29
CA TRP A 18 -4.84 1.23 -9.13
C TRP A 18 -6.14 2.00 -9.11
N LEU A 19 -7.25 1.26 -9.12
CA LEU A 19 -8.59 1.81 -9.05
C LEU A 19 -8.99 2.07 -7.60
N VAL A 20 -9.37 3.30 -7.29
CA VAL A 20 -9.97 3.64 -5.99
C VAL A 20 -11.36 3.00 -5.91
N ARG A 21 -11.46 1.88 -5.21
CA ARG A 21 -12.71 1.11 -5.10
C ARG A 21 -13.63 1.66 -4.03
N ALA A 22 -13.06 2.05 -2.89
CA ALA A 22 -13.81 2.59 -1.76
C ALA A 22 -12.95 3.52 -0.92
N ILE A 23 -13.60 4.51 -0.31
CA ILE A 23 -12.98 5.46 0.61
C ILE A 23 -13.77 5.38 1.93
N ASP A 24 -13.08 5.06 3.01
CA ASP A 24 -13.61 5.11 4.37
C ASP A 24 -13.21 6.43 5.01
N ASP A 25 -14.16 7.36 5.08
CA ASP A 25 -13.93 8.67 5.68
C ASP A 25 -13.78 8.62 7.21
N VAL A 26 -14.36 7.61 7.87
CA VAL A 26 -14.32 7.48 9.33
C VAL A 26 -12.93 7.03 9.78
N GLN A 27 -12.38 6.03 9.11
CA GLN A 27 -11.05 5.52 9.40
C GLN A 27 -9.94 6.25 8.63
N LYS A 28 -10.31 7.12 7.68
CA LYS A 28 -9.40 7.76 6.70
C LYS A 28 -8.58 6.71 5.93
N LYS A 29 -9.25 5.67 5.47
CA LYS A 29 -8.66 4.58 4.71
C LYS A 29 -9.18 4.56 3.28
N ILE A 30 -8.36 4.08 2.36
CA ILE A 30 -8.75 3.94 0.96
C ILE A 30 -8.40 2.54 0.50
N LEU A 31 -9.37 1.91 -0.15
CA LEU A 31 -9.24 0.61 -0.78
C LEU A 31 -8.97 0.80 -2.27
N PHE A 32 -7.82 0.31 -2.70
CA PHE A 32 -7.40 0.30 -4.09
C PHE A 32 -7.46 -1.12 -4.64
N SER A 33 -7.91 -1.26 -5.87
CA SER A 33 -7.94 -2.52 -6.60
C SER A 33 -7.00 -2.41 -7.78
N GLY A 34 -6.01 -3.30 -7.84
CA GLY A 34 -5.04 -3.29 -8.94
C GLY A 34 -5.73 -3.58 -10.27
N GLN A 35 -5.14 -3.11 -11.35
CA GLN A 35 -5.61 -3.37 -12.71
C GLN A 35 -4.59 -4.22 -13.49
N GLY A 36 -5.04 -4.84 -14.58
CA GLY A 36 -4.18 -5.66 -15.44
C GLY A 36 -3.59 -6.86 -14.70
N ARG A 37 -2.25 -6.89 -14.56
CA ARG A 37 -1.53 -7.95 -13.82
C ARG A 37 -1.83 -7.95 -12.32
N ASN A 38 -2.18 -6.79 -11.76
CA ASN A 38 -2.55 -6.66 -10.36
C ASN A 38 -4.08 -6.80 -10.14
N GLY A 39 -4.84 -7.28 -11.13
CA GLY A 39 -6.30 -7.37 -11.09
C GLY A 39 -6.86 -8.13 -9.88
N ASP A 40 -6.12 -9.13 -9.42
CA ASP A 40 -6.47 -9.97 -8.26
C ASP A 40 -5.96 -9.38 -6.93
N LEU A 41 -5.34 -8.20 -6.93
CA LEU A 41 -4.74 -7.57 -5.75
C LEU A 41 -5.59 -6.40 -5.24
N GLU A 42 -5.72 -6.35 -3.91
CA GLU A 42 -6.40 -5.28 -3.20
C GLU A 42 -5.47 -4.69 -2.15
N LEU A 43 -5.29 -3.37 -2.20
CA LEU A 43 -4.44 -2.63 -1.27
C LEU A 43 -5.30 -1.70 -0.42
N GLU A 44 -5.19 -1.82 0.90
CA GLU A 44 -5.78 -0.87 1.85
C GLU A 44 -4.67 0.05 2.38
N LEU A 45 -4.79 1.36 2.16
CA LEU A 45 -3.89 2.35 2.73
C LEU A 45 -4.61 3.21 3.77
N ASN A 46 -3.90 3.50 4.86
CA ASN A 46 -4.36 4.38 5.92
C ASN A 46 -3.71 5.76 5.77
N PHE A 47 -4.56 6.78 5.63
CA PHE A 47 -4.15 8.18 5.46
C PHE A 47 -4.40 9.04 6.70
N GLN A 48 -4.57 8.45 7.89
CA GLN A 48 -4.69 9.21 9.14
C GLN A 48 -3.54 10.18 9.37
N ASP A 49 -2.32 9.79 8.98
CA ASP A 49 -1.12 10.65 9.08
C ASP A 49 -1.03 11.68 7.93
N ASN A 50 -1.70 11.42 6.80
CA ASN A 50 -1.59 12.20 5.56
C ASN A 50 -2.97 12.57 4.98
N ILE A 51 -3.77 13.30 5.76
CA ILE A 51 -5.14 13.71 5.38
C ILE A 51 -5.15 14.55 4.08
N LYS A 52 -4.09 15.33 3.83
CA LYS A 52 -3.99 16.10 2.57
C LYS A 52 -3.97 15.21 1.33
N GLN A 53 -3.32 14.05 1.38
CA GLN A 53 -3.37 13.11 0.25
C GLN A 53 -4.74 12.44 0.16
N PHE A 54 -5.36 12.12 1.30
CA PHE A 54 -6.69 11.52 1.34
C PHE A 54 -7.72 12.36 0.57
N GLU A 55 -7.73 13.68 0.75
CA GLU A 55 -8.67 14.57 0.07
C GLU A 55 -8.47 14.67 -1.46
N HIS A 56 -7.32 14.21 -1.97
CA HIS A 56 -7.05 14.19 -3.40
C HIS A 56 -7.62 12.96 -4.11
N PHE A 57 -8.00 11.91 -3.37
CA PHE A 57 -8.51 10.68 -3.96
C PHE A 57 -10.03 10.69 -4.08
N SER A 58 -10.54 10.14 -5.19
CA SER A 58 -11.97 9.96 -5.43
C SER A 58 -12.28 8.53 -5.85
N VAL A 59 -13.41 7.99 -5.39
CA VAL A 59 -13.87 6.65 -5.79
C VAL A 59 -14.08 6.62 -7.31
N GLY A 60 -13.54 5.59 -7.97
CA GLY A 60 -13.55 5.42 -9.42
C GLY A 60 -12.34 6.03 -10.14
N GLU A 61 -11.41 6.66 -9.42
CA GLU A 61 -10.18 7.19 -10.00
C GLU A 61 -9.14 6.09 -10.22
N LEU A 62 -8.42 6.18 -11.33
CA LEU A 62 -7.26 5.34 -11.62
C LEU A 62 -5.99 6.14 -11.34
N ILE A 63 -5.16 5.63 -10.44
CA ILE A 63 -3.94 6.30 -10.02
C ILE A 63 -2.73 5.38 -10.13
N HIS A 64 -1.54 5.98 -10.19
CA HIS A 64 -0.29 5.25 -10.03
C HIS A 64 0.22 5.46 -8.62
N LEU A 65 0.41 4.36 -7.88
CA LEU A 65 0.99 4.40 -6.54
C LEU A 65 2.50 4.21 -6.64
N PRO A 66 3.30 5.00 -5.89
CA PRO A 66 4.74 4.84 -5.89
C PRO A 66 5.14 3.47 -5.31
N LYS A 67 6.15 2.85 -5.93
CA LYS A 67 6.68 1.53 -5.52
C LYS A 67 7.03 1.41 -4.04
N GLU A 68 7.43 2.52 -3.43
CA GLU A 68 7.79 2.63 -2.01
C GLU A 68 6.63 2.27 -1.08
N ILE A 69 5.38 2.45 -1.52
CA ILE A 69 4.19 2.07 -0.75
C ILE A 69 4.02 0.55 -0.71
N PHE A 70 4.45 -0.15 -1.76
CA PHE A 70 4.31 -1.61 -1.85
C PHE A 70 5.47 -2.36 -1.20
N ILE A 71 6.63 -1.72 -1.12
CA ILE A 71 7.83 -2.29 -0.54
C ILE A 71 7.80 -2.03 0.97
N VAL A 72 7.50 -3.07 1.74
CA VAL A 72 7.87 -3.09 3.16
C VAL A 72 9.38 -3.16 3.19
N SER A 73 10.03 -2.02 3.42
CA SER A 73 11.39 -2.02 3.92
C SER A 73 11.36 -2.78 5.24
N GLU A 74 11.98 -3.96 5.27
CA GLU A 74 12.40 -4.53 6.56
C GLU A 74 13.35 -3.51 7.18
N ILE A 75 12.79 -2.59 7.95
CA ILE A 75 13.54 -1.89 8.98
C ILE A 75 14.11 -3.03 9.79
N ALA A 76 15.41 -3.27 9.66
CA ALA A 76 16.12 -4.37 10.27
C ALA A 76 15.55 -4.59 11.68
N PRO A 77 15.18 -5.83 12.06
CA PRO A 77 14.57 -6.08 13.36
C PRO A 77 15.47 -5.41 14.39
N TYR A 78 14.91 -4.50 15.19
CA TYR A 78 15.60 -3.95 16.35
C TYR A 78 16.12 -5.15 17.13
N GLN A 79 17.43 -5.39 17.06
CA GLN A 79 18.08 -6.36 17.92
C GLN A 79 18.20 -5.66 19.27
N PRO A 80 17.41 -6.03 20.31
CA PRO A 80 17.76 -5.60 21.64
C PRO A 80 19.14 -6.21 21.93
N LYS A 81 20.18 -5.37 21.97
CA LYS A 81 21.43 -5.76 22.60
C LYS A 81 21.10 -5.95 24.08
N TYR A 82 20.88 -7.20 24.48
CA TYR A 82 20.77 -7.57 25.88
C TYR A 82 22.18 -7.43 26.48
N GLU A 83 22.49 -6.26 27.03
CA GLU A 83 23.65 -6.09 27.90
C GLU A 83 23.29 -6.71 29.25
N CYS A 84 23.74 -7.94 29.50
CA CYS A 84 23.76 -8.50 30.85
C CYS A 84 24.67 -7.62 31.71
N PHE A 85 24.11 -7.03 32.76
CA PHE A 85 24.86 -6.46 33.88
C PHE A 85 25.28 -7.55 34.87
#